data_AF-A0A7Y3FUF3-F1
#
_entry.id   AF-A0A7Y3FUF3-F1
#
_cell.length_a   1.000
_cell.length_b   1.000
_cell.length_c   1.000
_cell.angle_alpha   90.00
_cell.angle_beta   90.00
_cell.angle_gamma   90.00
#
_symmetry.space_group_name_H-M   'P 1'
#
loop_
_entity.id
_entity.type
_entity.pdbx_description
1 polymer ?
#
loop_
_entity_poly.entity_id
_entity_poly.type
_entity_poly.pdbx_seq_one_letter_code
_entity_poly.pdbx_strand_id
1 'polypeptide(L)'
;MKNSILLTLLAVFIIPCVFSQNRSIPVDTTITTQHSVTVNGTSFNYTAETGTQPVWDESGEPIAALHYTYYTRNGVRDRKSRPLLISFNGGPGSGSVWMHLAYTGPRILNIDDEGFPVQPYGVSQNPYSVLDVTDIVYVNPANTGYSRTIPETGKEVDRSKFFGINADIKYLAEWLNTFVTRHNRWRSPKYIVGESYGGTRVMGLSLALQNQQWMYLNGVIMVSPADYKVIRVGGP
;
A
#
# COMPACT_ATOMS: atom_id res chain seq x y z
N MET A 1 34.19 -66.67 -31.60
CA MET A 1 34.81 -65.38 -31.20
C MET A 1 33.84 -64.29 -31.62
N LYS A 2 33.11 -63.64 -30.69
CA LYS A 2 33.53 -62.40 -30.01
C LYS A 2 33.61 -61.26 -31.06
N ASN A 3 32.83 -60.18 -31.07
CA ASN A 3 32.15 -59.38 -30.04
C ASN A 3 30.98 -58.65 -30.76
N SER A 4 29.74 -58.59 -30.27
CA SER A 4 29.23 -57.79 -29.13
C SER A 4 29.71 -56.34 -29.14
N ILE A 5 28.79 -55.39 -28.91
CA ILE A 5 28.97 -53.92 -28.82
C ILE A 5 28.77 -53.26 -30.20
N LEU A 6 27.63 -52.65 -30.51
CA LEU A 6 27.33 -51.30 -30.03
C LEU A 6 25.81 -50.99 -30.15
N LEU A 7 24.97 -51.76 -29.46
CA LEU A 7 23.66 -51.27 -29.02
C LEU A 7 23.89 -50.58 -27.68
N THR A 8 24.36 -49.34 -27.70
CA THR A 8 24.47 -48.52 -26.49
C THR A 8 23.72 -47.24 -26.75
N LEU A 9 22.43 -47.31 -26.37
CA LEU A 9 21.56 -46.22 -25.95
C LEU A 9 21.96 -44.83 -26.46
N LEU A 10 21.20 -44.36 -27.46
CA LEU A 10 20.90 -42.95 -27.60
C LEU A 10 20.11 -42.52 -26.35
N ALA A 11 20.80 -42.36 -25.22
CA ALA A 11 20.27 -41.71 -24.04
C ALA A 11 20.14 -40.23 -24.40
N VAL A 12 19.04 -39.88 -25.06
CA VAL A 12 18.56 -38.51 -25.16
C VAL A 12 18.34 -38.07 -23.72
N PHE A 13 19.33 -37.39 -23.15
CA PHE A 13 19.16 -36.60 -21.94
C PHE A 13 18.14 -35.51 -22.27
N ILE A 14 16.86 -35.84 -22.17
CA ILE A 14 15.81 -34.85 -21.95
C ILE A 14 16.09 -34.35 -20.54
N ILE A 15 16.98 -33.36 -20.42
CA ILE A 15 17.10 -32.59 -19.20
C ILE A 15 15.77 -31.84 -19.11
N PRO A 16 14.88 -32.15 -18.16
CA PRO A 16 13.74 -31.28 -17.93
C PRO A 16 14.34 -29.94 -17.51
N CYS A 17 14.14 -28.90 -18.31
CA CYS A 17 14.35 -27.53 -17.86
C CYS A 17 13.37 -27.29 -16.71
N VAL A 18 13.82 -27.57 -15.48
CA VAL A 18 13.08 -27.24 -14.28
C VAL A 18 13.21 -25.73 -14.11
N PHE A 19 12.27 -25.00 -14.69
CA PHE A 19 12.10 -23.60 -14.36
C PHE A 19 11.60 -23.53 -12.92
N SER A 20 12.42 -22.99 -12.03
CA SER A 20 11.97 -22.66 -10.68
C SER A 20 10.87 -21.61 -10.78
N GLN A 21 9.77 -21.78 -10.05
CA GLN A 21 8.73 -20.76 -9.96
C GLN A 21 9.36 -19.52 -9.34
N ASN A 22 9.50 -18.47 -10.13
CA ASN A 22 9.95 -17.20 -9.61
C ASN A 22 8.75 -16.51 -8.96
N ARG A 23 8.84 -16.22 -7.67
CA ARG A 23 7.82 -15.44 -6.98
C ARG A 23 7.92 -14.01 -7.51
N SER A 24 6.97 -13.63 -8.35
CA SER A 24 6.83 -12.25 -8.82
C SER A 24 5.55 -11.64 -8.24
N ILE A 25 5.63 -10.37 -7.89
CA ILE A 25 4.45 -9.59 -7.56
C ILE A 25 3.84 -9.07 -8.87
N PRO A 26 2.51 -9.19 -9.07
CA PRO A 26 1.84 -8.48 -10.15
C PRO A 26 2.13 -6.98 -10.04
N VAL A 27 2.51 -6.34 -11.14
CA VAL A 27 2.88 -4.92 -11.14
C VAL A 27 1.65 -4.02 -11.02
N ASP A 28 0.56 -4.42 -11.68
CA ASP A 28 -0.74 -3.76 -11.65
C ASP A 28 -1.83 -4.83 -11.51
N THR A 29 -2.55 -4.81 -10.39
CA THR A 29 -3.64 -5.77 -10.15
C THR A 29 -4.66 -5.19 -9.19
N THR A 30 -5.90 -5.68 -9.27
CA THR A 30 -6.95 -5.36 -8.32
C THR A 30 -7.84 -6.58 -8.10
N ILE A 31 -8.19 -6.82 -6.85
CA ILE A 31 -9.11 -7.87 -6.40
C ILE A 31 -10.14 -7.20 -5.50
N THR A 32 -11.41 -7.46 -5.76
CA THR A 32 -12.52 -6.82 -5.06
C THR A 32 -13.42 -7.84 -4.38
N THR A 33 -13.89 -7.51 -3.18
CA THR A 33 -14.81 -8.34 -2.39
C THR A 33 -15.87 -7.47 -1.69
N GLN A 34 -17.06 -8.03 -1.47
CA GLN A 34 -18.19 -7.32 -0.84
C GLN A 34 -18.38 -7.78 0.60
N HIS A 35 -18.65 -6.83 1.50
CA HIS A 35 -18.78 -7.07 2.93
C HIS A 35 -19.82 -6.13 3.57
N SER A 36 -20.11 -6.33 4.85
CA SER A 36 -20.94 -5.44 5.67
C SER A 36 -20.28 -5.13 7.02
N VAL A 37 -20.64 -4.01 7.63
CA VAL A 37 -20.15 -3.57 8.94
C VAL A 37 -21.21 -2.74 9.65
N THR A 38 -21.28 -2.86 10.98
CA THR A 38 -22.04 -1.96 11.84
C THR A 38 -21.10 -0.96 12.49
N VAL A 39 -21.29 0.33 12.19
CA VAL A 39 -20.51 1.45 12.74
C VAL A 39 -21.48 2.40 13.41
N ASN A 40 -21.21 2.81 14.66
CA ASN A 40 -22.08 3.72 15.41
C ASN A 40 -23.56 3.27 15.40
N GLY A 41 -23.81 1.97 15.52
CA GLY A 41 -25.16 1.37 15.49
C GLY A 41 -25.82 1.25 14.11
N THR A 42 -25.19 1.74 13.04
CA THR A 42 -25.73 1.69 11.67
C THR A 42 -25.00 0.64 10.84
N SER A 43 -25.75 -0.33 10.31
CA SER A 43 -25.21 -1.33 9.38
C SER A 43 -25.21 -0.82 7.94
N PHE A 44 -24.11 -1.06 7.22
CA PHE A 44 -24.03 -0.81 5.79
C PHE A 44 -23.09 -1.78 5.07
N ASN A 45 -23.29 -1.92 3.76
CA ASN A 45 -22.42 -2.69 2.89
C ASN A 45 -21.24 -1.84 2.41
N TYR A 46 -20.09 -2.47 2.24
CA TYR A 46 -18.89 -1.83 1.69
C TYR A 46 -18.16 -2.77 0.72
N THR A 47 -17.38 -2.17 -0.16
CA THR A 47 -16.49 -2.85 -1.10
C THR A 47 -15.07 -2.76 -0.56
N ALA A 48 -14.38 -3.90 -0.50
CA ALA A 48 -12.96 -3.99 -0.19
C ALA A 48 -12.20 -4.32 -1.48
N GLU A 49 -11.35 -3.39 -1.90
CA GLU A 49 -10.46 -3.53 -3.04
C GLU A 49 -9.02 -3.66 -2.54
N THR A 50 -8.25 -4.61 -3.04
CA THR A 50 -6.84 -4.77 -2.70
C THR A 50 -6.05 -5.16 -3.94
N GLY A 51 -4.81 -4.73 -4.02
CA GLY A 51 -4.02 -4.98 -5.21
C GLY A 51 -2.70 -4.25 -5.20
N THR A 52 -2.10 -4.12 -6.36
CA THR A 52 -0.86 -3.38 -6.58
C THR A 52 -1.06 -2.35 -7.67
N GLN A 53 -0.44 -1.18 -7.50
CA GLN A 53 -0.37 -0.17 -8.55
C GLN A 53 1.11 0.19 -8.77
N PRO A 54 1.55 0.39 -10.03
CA PRO A 54 2.94 0.63 -10.33
C PRO A 54 3.41 2.01 -9.85
N VAL A 55 4.73 2.13 -9.67
CA VAL A 55 5.47 3.39 -9.72
C VAL A 55 6.28 3.35 -10.99
N TRP A 56 6.27 4.44 -11.76
CA TRP A 56 6.99 4.54 -13.02
C TRP A 56 8.25 5.39 -12.88
N ASP A 57 9.23 5.16 -13.75
CA ASP A 57 10.32 6.10 -13.96
C ASP A 57 9.99 7.12 -15.07
N GLU A 58 10.94 8.00 -15.34
CA GLU A 58 10.82 9.05 -16.37
C GLU A 58 10.66 8.50 -17.80
N SER A 59 10.95 7.21 -18.04
CA SER A 59 10.75 6.54 -19.33
C SER A 59 9.39 5.84 -19.42
N GLY A 60 8.62 5.81 -18.32
CA GLY A 60 7.34 5.11 -18.23
C GLY A 60 7.49 3.63 -17.87
N GLU A 61 8.68 3.18 -17.46
CA GLU A 61 8.90 1.79 -17.06
C GLU A 61 8.58 1.59 -15.57
N PRO A 62 7.91 0.49 -15.18
CA PRO A 62 7.57 0.24 -13.80
C PRO A 62 8.81 -0.11 -12.97
N ILE A 63 9.08 0.70 -11.95
CA ILE A 63 10.23 0.55 -11.03
C ILE A 63 9.82 0.05 -9.63
N ALA A 64 8.52 0.01 -9.32
CA ALA A 64 7.99 -0.67 -8.13
C ALA A 64 6.52 -1.05 -8.33
N ALA A 65 6.05 -1.99 -7.51
CA ALA A 65 4.64 -2.34 -7.36
C ALA A 65 4.22 -2.09 -5.91
N LEU A 66 3.35 -1.10 -5.68
CA LEU A 66 2.89 -0.77 -4.33
C LEU A 66 1.54 -1.41 -4.03
N HIS A 67 1.51 -2.19 -2.96
CA HIS A 67 0.30 -2.80 -2.42
C HIS A 67 -0.57 -1.76 -1.72
N TYR A 68 -1.88 -1.82 -1.98
CA TYR A 68 -2.87 -1.01 -1.27
C TYR A 68 -4.10 -1.82 -0.90
N THR A 69 -4.83 -1.32 0.08
CA THR A 69 -6.19 -1.77 0.39
C THR A 69 -7.10 -0.56 0.46
N TYR A 70 -8.17 -0.56 -0.33
CA TYR A 70 -9.12 0.54 -0.48
C TYR A 70 -10.53 0.08 -0.09
N TYR A 71 -11.14 0.79 0.85
CA TYR A 71 -12.50 0.54 1.29
C TYR A 71 -13.42 1.64 0.82
N THR A 72 -14.55 1.24 0.23
CA THR A 72 -15.61 2.18 -0.14
C THR A 72 -16.95 1.78 0.42
N ARG A 73 -17.70 2.75 0.94
CA ARG A 73 -19.09 2.53 1.33
C ARG A 73 -19.95 2.38 0.07
N ASN A 74 -20.82 1.38 0.06
CA ASN A 74 -21.76 1.13 -1.03
C ASN A 74 -22.98 2.06 -0.91
N GLY A 75 -23.67 2.32 -2.02
CA GLY A 75 -24.91 3.11 -2.03
C GLY A 75 -24.73 4.62 -1.78
N VAL A 76 -23.49 5.14 -1.80
CA VAL A 76 -23.22 6.58 -1.70
C VAL A 76 -23.69 7.28 -2.98
N ARG A 77 -24.73 8.14 -2.86
CA ARG A 77 -25.33 8.88 -3.99
C ARG A 77 -24.41 9.94 -4.58
N ASP A 78 -23.76 10.73 -3.73
CA ASP A 78 -22.81 11.76 -4.14
C ASP A 78 -21.40 11.43 -3.62
N ARG A 79 -20.63 10.74 -4.45
CA ARG A 79 -19.24 10.40 -4.14
C ARG A 79 -18.30 11.62 -4.23
N LYS A 80 -18.73 12.71 -4.86
CA LYS A 80 -17.94 13.93 -5.03
C LYS A 80 -17.87 14.72 -3.72
N SER A 81 -18.91 14.71 -2.89
CA SER A 81 -18.84 15.30 -1.54
C SER A 81 -18.24 14.36 -0.49
N ARG A 82 -18.22 13.04 -0.76
CA ARG A 82 -17.64 12.06 0.16
C ARG A 82 -16.10 12.17 0.19
N PRO A 83 -15.48 12.35 1.37
CA PRO A 83 -14.03 12.42 1.48
C PRO A 83 -13.31 11.12 1.06
N LEU A 84 -12.06 11.29 0.65
CA LEU A 84 -11.07 10.23 0.52
C LEU A 84 -10.00 10.44 1.59
N LEU A 85 -9.84 9.46 2.47
CA LEU A 85 -8.79 9.41 3.48
C LEU A 85 -7.67 8.50 2.98
N ILE A 86 -6.48 9.07 2.81
CA ILE A 86 -5.28 8.35 2.36
C ILE A 86 -4.41 8.14 3.60
N SER A 87 -4.15 6.88 3.94
CA SER A 87 -3.59 6.48 5.22
C SER A 87 -2.22 5.84 5.10
N PHE A 88 -1.27 6.34 5.89
CA PHE A 88 0.10 5.87 5.96
C PHE A 88 0.47 5.46 7.39
N ASN A 89 1.04 4.27 7.51
CA ASN A 89 1.54 3.77 8.79
C ASN A 89 2.99 4.23 9.04
N GLY A 90 3.44 4.10 10.30
CA GLY A 90 4.79 4.40 10.75
C GLY A 90 5.86 3.39 10.35
N GLY A 91 6.95 3.36 11.13
CA GLY A 91 8.18 2.65 10.80
C GLY A 91 9.39 3.60 10.83
N PRO A 92 10.27 3.64 9.82
CA PRO A 92 10.02 3.31 8.43
C PRO A 92 10.10 1.80 8.18
N GLY A 93 9.15 1.25 7.39
CA GLY A 93 9.17 -0.16 6.97
C GLY A 93 7.92 -0.96 7.32
N SER A 94 7.06 -0.47 8.21
CA SER A 94 5.84 -1.19 8.59
C SER A 94 4.81 -1.09 7.47
N GLY A 95 4.14 -2.21 7.16
CA GLY A 95 2.94 -2.17 6.33
C GLY A 95 1.82 -1.39 7.01
N SER A 96 0.68 -1.20 6.35
CA SER A 96 -0.44 -0.39 6.85
C SER A 96 -1.16 -0.95 8.10
N VAL A 97 -0.58 -1.92 8.80
CA VAL A 97 -1.20 -2.79 9.80
C VAL A 97 -1.93 -2.01 10.89
N TRP A 98 -1.27 -1.07 11.59
CA TRP A 98 -1.90 -0.39 12.74
C TRP A 98 -3.00 0.56 12.31
N MET A 99 -2.72 1.39 11.30
CA MET A 99 -3.73 2.27 10.71
C MET A 99 -4.96 1.53 10.19
N HIS A 100 -4.76 0.31 9.67
CA HIS A 100 -5.80 -0.53 9.06
C HIS A 100 -6.58 -1.36 10.09
N LEU A 101 -5.89 -2.16 10.91
CA LEU A 101 -6.48 -3.18 11.78
C LEU A 101 -6.54 -2.79 13.27
N ALA A 102 -6.07 -1.60 13.65
CA ALA A 102 -6.17 -1.09 15.02
C ALA A 102 -6.91 0.25 15.14
N TYR A 103 -6.96 1.06 14.07
CA TYR A 103 -7.57 2.38 14.11
C TYR A 103 -8.83 2.50 13.24
N THR A 104 -8.64 2.72 11.93
CA THR A 104 -9.69 3.37 11.12
C THR A 104 -10.49 2.40 10.25
N GLY A 105 -10.00 1.17 10.05
CA GLY A 105 -10.58 0.22 9.11
C GLY A 105 -11.89 -0.40 9.60
N PRO A 106 -12.64 -1.11 8.73
CA PRO A 106 -13.94 -1.70 9.07
C PRO A 106 -13.83 -2.95 9.96
N ARG A 107 -12.61 -3.41 10.26
CA ARG A 107 -12.29 -4.57 11.08
C ARG A 107 -11.13 -4.23 12.02
N ILE A 108 -11.18 -4.76 13.24
CA ILE A 108 -10.15 -4.57 14.25
C ILE A 108 -9.67 -5.93 14.77
N LEU A 109 -8.42 -6.03 15.23
CA LEU A 109 -7.90 -7.22 15.90
C LEU A 109 -8.68 -7.52 17.19
N ASN A 110 -8.89 -8.81 17.46
CA ASN A 110 -9.39 -9.24 18.76
C ASN A 110 -8.23 -9.17 19.77
N ILE A 111 -8.32 -8.24 20.72
CA ILE A 111 -7.33 -8.00 21.76
C ILE A 111 -8.00 -7.90 23.14
N ASP A 112 -7.25 -8.15 24.20
CA ASP A 112 -7.67 -7.84 25.58
C ASP A 112 -7.50 -6.35 25.91
N ASP A 113 -7.84 -5.97 27.15
CA ASP A 113 -7.81 -4.59 27.61
C ASP A 113 -6.37 -4.02 27.66
N GLU A 114 -5.37 -4.89 27.78
CA GLU A 114 -3.95 -4.58 27.73
C GLU A 114 -3.38 -4.53 26.30
N GLY A 115 -4.15 -4.99 25.30
CA GLY A 115 -3.78 -4.96 23.89
C GLY A 115 -3.11 -6.21 23.35
N PHE A 116 -3.10 -7.32 24.09
CA PHE A 116 -2.59 -8.62 23.64
C PHE A 116 -3.62 -9.37 22.80
N PRO A 117 -3.19 -10.12 21.76
CA PRO A 117 -4.11 -10.89 20.93
C PRO A 117 -4.77 -12.02 21.72
N VAL A 118 -6.09 -12.16 21.58
CA VAL A 118 -6.87 -13.21 22.27
C VAL A 118 -7.16 -14.40 21.35
N GLN A 119 -7.20 -15.61 21.92
CA GLN A 119 -7.55 -16.83 21.17
C GLN A 119 -9.07 -17.07 21.15
N PRO A 120 -9.64 -17.57 20.04
CA PRO A 120 -8.98 -17.79 18.75
C PRO A 120 -8.62 -16.45 18.08
N TYR A 121 -7.39 -16.36 17.56
CA TYR A 121 -6.92 -15.14 16.91
C TYR A 121 -7.80 -14.78 15.71
N GLY A 122 -8.09 -13.50 15.55
CA GLY A 122 -8.94 -13.05 14.46
C GLY A 122 -9.23 -11.56 14.52
N VAL A 123 -10.26 -11.19 13.77
CA VAL A 123 -10.76 -9.82 13.69
C VAL A 123 -12.26 -9.79 13.99
N SER A 124 -12.72 -8.67 14.51
CA SER A 124 -14.12 -8.35 14.71
C SER A 124 -14.49 -7.07 13.95
N GLN A 125 -15.78 -6.73 13.90
CA GLN A 125 -16.21 -5.46 13.31
C GLN A 125 -15.65 -4.31 14.14
N ASN A 126 -15.16 -3.26 13.48
CA ASN A 126 -14.76 -2.03 14.18
C ASN A 126 -15.98 -1.10 14.30
N PRO A 127 -16.62 -0.97 15.49
CA PRO A 127 -17.79 -0.11 15.66
C PRO A 127 -17.45 1.38 15.52
N TYR A 128 -16.16 1.73 15.56
CA TYR A 128 -15.63 3.10 15.47
C TYR A 128 -14.89 3.36 14.15
N SER A 129 -15.07 2.51 13.13
CA SER A 129 -14.49 2.75 11.82
C SER A 129 -14.94 4.09 11.26
N VAL A 130 -14.05 4.81 10.59
CA VAL A 130 -14.39 6.07 9.91
C VAL A 130 -15.05 5.85 8.54
N LEU A 131 -15.30 4.59 8.16
CA LEU A 131 -15.90 4.22 6.88
C LEU A 131 -17.38 4.63 6.78
N ASP A 132 -18.02 5.05 7.88
CA ASP A 132 -19.35 5.66 7.81
C ASP A 132 -19.30 7.02 7.09
N VAL A 133 -18.26 7.83 7.33
CA VAL A 133 -18.13 9.21 6.83
C VAL A 133 -17.16 9.38 5.65
N THR A 134 -16.15 8.53 5.48
CA THR A 134 -15.15 8.64 4.40
C THR A 134 -14.87 7.31 3.72
N ASP A 135 -14.38 7.32 2.48
CA ASP A 135 -13.71 6.14 1.91
C ASP A 135 -12.22 6.21 2.29
N ILE A 136 -11.55 5.06 2.40
CA ILE A 136 -10.20 4.99 3.00
C ILE A 136 -9.29 4.11 2.15
N VAL A 137 -8.12 4.63 1.77
CA VAL A 137 -7.05 3.83 1.14
C VAL A 137 -5.85 3.74 2.08
N TYR A 138 -5.41 2.51 2.33
CA TYR A 138 -4.19 2.18 3.05
C TYR A 138 -3.08 1.91 2.05
N VAL A 139 -2.06 2.76 2.03
CA VAL A 139 -0.96 2.66 1.08
C VAL A 139 0.25 2.05 1.76
N ASN A 140 0.86 1.04 1.12
CA ASN A 140 2.13 0.47 1.55
C ASN A 140 3.24 1.03 0.65
N PRO A 141 4.13 1.91 1.16
CA PRO A 141 5.34 2.35 0.47
C PRO A 141 6.23 1.19 -0.02
N ALA A 142 7.21 1.49 -0.88
CA ALA A 142 8.16 0.50 -1.38
C ALA A 142 8.82 -0.28 -0.24
N ASN A 143 8.94 -1.60 -0.41
CA ASN A 143 9.45 -2.55 0.60
C ASN A 143 8.67 -2.63 1.93
N THR A 144 7.43 -2.13 1.98
CA THR A 144 6.54 -2.33 3.14
C THR A 144 5.39 -3.27 2.80
N GLY A 145 4.97 -4.11 3.75
CA GLY A 145 3.92 -5.10 3.52
C GLY A 145 4.22 -5.98 2.31
N TYR A 146 3.30 -6.00 1.34
CA TYR A 146 3.48 -6.71 0.07
C TYR A 146 4.16 -5.88 -1.03
N SER A 147 4.37 -4.58 -0.86
CA SER A 147 5.00 -3.74 -1.89
C SER A 147 6.46 -4.13 -2.14
N ARG A 148 6.89 -4.13 -3.41
CA ARG A 148 8.27 -4.45 -3.80
C ARG A 148 8.77 -3.51 -4.90
N THR A 149 10.06 -3.21 -4.87
CA THR A 149 10.76 -2.56 -6.00
C THR A 149 10.89 -3.52 -7.18
N ILE A 150 11.18 -2.97 -8.35
CA ILE A 150 11.49 -3.71 -9.57
C ILE A 150 12.86 -3.22 -10.05
N PRO A 151 13.91 -4.06 -10.02
CA PRO A 151 13.93 -5.43 -9.48
C PRO A 151 13.70 -5.47 -7.96
N GLU A 152 13.29 -6.63 -7.43
CA GLU A 152 13.01 -6.79 -5.98
C GLU A 152 14.30 -6.87 -5.14
N THR A 153 15.35 -7.48 -5.70
CA THR A 153 16.63 -7.71 -5.01
C THR A 153 17.80 -7.55 -5.98
N GLY A 154 19.02 -7.47 -5.42
CA GLY A 154 20.27 -7.40 -6.18
C GLY A 154 20.85 -5.99 -6.26
N LYS A 155 21.98 -5.87 -6.96
CA LYS A 155 22.73 -4.62 -7.11
C LYS A 155 22.03 -3.62 -8.04
N GLU A 156 21.13 -4.11 -8.89
CA GLU A 156 20.35 -3.31 -9.84
C GLU A 156 19.18 -2.55 -9.20
N VAL A 157 18.87 -2.82 -7.92
CA VAL A 157 17.85 -2.05 -7.20
C VAL A 157 18.38 -0.64 -6.96
N ASP A 158 17.79 0.35 -7.63
CA ASP A 158 18.11 1.75 -7.37
C ASP A 158 17.51 2.20 -6.04
N ARG A 159 18.28 1.97 -4.97
CA ARG A 159 17.90 2.30 -3.60
C ARG A 159 17.67 3.79 -3.40
N SER A 160 18.29 4.65 -4.21
CA SER A 160 18.16 6.10 -4.08
C SER A 160 16.76 6.62 -4.45
N LYS A 161 16.02 5.87 -5.29
CA LYS A 161 14.65 6.21 -5.68
C LYS A 161 13.59 5.88 -4.62
N PHE A 162 13.90 5.01 -3.66
CA PHE A 162 12.90 4.49 -2.70
C PHE A 162 13.25 4.75 -1.24
N PHE A 163 14.52 4.82 -0.88
CA PHE A 163 14.95 4.87 0.52
C PHE A 163 15.49 6.25 0.88
N GLY A 164 14.58 7.12 1.31
CA GLY A 164 14.85 8.45 1.82
C GLY A 164 13.56 9.25 1.90
N ILE A 165 13.47 10.23 2.81
CA ILE A 165 12.24 11.00 3.04
C ILE A 165 11.74 11.62 1.71
N ASN A 166 12.61 12.34 1.01
CA ASN A 166 12.25 13.01 -0.25
C ASN A 166 12.00 12.04 -1.40
N ALA A 167 12.72 10.92 -1.45
CA ALA A 167 12.51 9.88 -2.44
C ALA A 167 11.11 9.27 -2.28
N ASP A 168 10.76 8.93 -1.03
CA ASP A 168 9.44 8.41 -0.65
C ASP A 168 8.31 9.36 -1.04
N ILE A 169 8.47 10.65 -0.72
CA ILE A 169 7.49 11.69 -1.07
C ILE A 169 7.33 11.82 -2.60
N LYS A 170 8.43 11.82 -3.37
CA LYS A 170 8.40 12.01 -4.82
C LYS A 170 7.54 10.93 -5.50
N TYR A 171 7.88 9.66 -5.26
CA TYR A 171 7.17 8.58 -5.96
C TYR A 171 5.75 8.39 -5.40
N LEU A 172 5.52 8.58 -4.10
CA LEU A 172 4.17 8.47 -3.52
C LEU A 172 3.25 9.57 -4.04
N ALA A 173 3.73 10.78 -4.29
CA ALA A 173 2.92 11.85 -4.84
C ALA A 173 2.38 11.49 -6.23
N GLU A 174 3.23 10.95 -7.11
CA GLU A 174 2.84 10.48 -8.45
C GLU A 174 1.90 9.26 -8.37
N TRP A 175 2.20 8.32 -7.48
CA TRP A 175 1.33 7.16 -7.24
C TRP A 175 -0.07 7.58 -6.80
N LEU A 176 -0.18 8.56 -5.89
CA LEU A 176 -1.46 9.09 -5.44
C LEU A 176 -2.22 9.82 -6.55
N ASN A 177 -1.53 10.55 -7.42
CA ASN A 177 -2.14 11.15 -8.61
C ASN A 177 -2.81 10.08 -9.47
N THR A 178 -2.09 9.02 -9.78
CA THR A 178 -2.61 7.91 -10.58
C THR A 178 -3.78 7.23 -9.88
N PHE A 179 -3.67 6.96 -8.58
CA PHE A 179 -4.74 6.34 -7.79
C PHE A 179 -6.01 7.19 -7.82
N VAL A 180 -5.90 8.50 -7.53
CA VAL A 180 -7.03 9.44 -7.52
C VAL A 180 -7.67 9.55 -8.91
N THR A 181 -6.87 9.52 -9.96
CA THR A 181 -7.33 9.54 -11.35
C THR A 181 -8.12 8.28 -11.70
N ARG A 182 -7.54 7.09 -11.46
CA ARG A 182 -8.17 5.79 -11.75
C ARG A 182 -9.49 5.60 -11.02
N HIS A 183 -9.58 6.10 -9.78
CA HIS A 183 -10.78 5.98 -8.94
C HIS A 183 -11.75 7.17 -9.05
N ASN A 184 -11.50 8.11 -9.97
CA ASN A 184 -12.32 9.32 -10.17
C ASN A 184 -12.58 10.11 -8.88
N ARG A 185 -11.54 10.30 -8.05
CA ARG A 185 -11.62 10.98 -6.75
C ARG A 185 -11.14 12.43 -6.77
N TRP A 186 -10.84 13.00 -7.94
CA TRP A 186 -10.38 14.38 -8.07
C TRP A 186 -11.31 15.41 -7.43
N ARG A 187 -12.63 15.18 -7.51
CA ARG A 187 -13.64 16.08 -6.92
C ARG A 187 -13.88 15.86 -5.43
N SER A 188 -13.47 14.71 -4.89
CA SER A 188 -13.64 14.42 -3.47
C SER A 188 -12.76 15.33 -2.61
N PRO A 189 -13.22 15.72 -1.42
CA PRO A 189 -12.35 16.23 -0.39
C PRO A 189 -11.25 15.20 -0.08
N LYS A 190 -10.00 15.63 0.03
CA LYS A 190 -8.86 14.72 0.24
C LYS A 190 -8.19 15.01 1.57
N TYR A 191 -8.05 13.98 2.36
CA TYR A 191 -7.35 14.01 3.63
C TYR A 191 -6.21 13.00 3.59
N ILE A 192 -5.05 13.39 4.08
CA ILE A 192 -3.93 12.48 4.31
C ILE A 192 -3.73 12.31 5.82
N VAL A 193 -3.53 11.06 6.26
CA VAL A 193 -3.28 10.73 7.66
C VAL A 193 -2.04 9.86 7.80
N GLY A 194 -1.21 10.19 8.79
CA GLY A 194 0.04 9.52 9.04
C GLY A 194 0.31 9.29 10.52
N GLU A 195 0.66 8.04 10.88
CA GLU A 195 1.09 7.67 12.24
C GLU A 195 2.61 7.55 12.35
N SER A 196 3.22 8.06 13.42
CA SER A 196 4.69 7.97 13.66
C SER A 196 5.50 8.48 12.45
N TYR A 197 6.32 7.65 11.78
CA TYR A 197 7.02 8.01 10.53
C TYR A 197 6.06 8.37 9.38
N GLY A 198 4.84 7.81 9.37
CA GLY A 198 3.76 8.23 8.49
C GLY A 198 3.46 9.72 8.62
N GLY A 199 3.66 10.31 9.80
CA GLY A 199 3.62 11.76 10.04
C GLY A 199 4.60 12.52 9.13
N THR A 200 5.85 12.05 9.02
CA THR A 200 6.86 12.63 8.13
C THR A 200 6.45 12.54 6.66
N ARG A 201 5.86 11.40 6.25
CA ARG A 201 5.31 11.24 4.90
C ARG A 201 4.23 12.25 4.59
N VAL A 202 3.22 12.37 5.45
CA VAL A 202 2.08 13.24 5.17
C VAL A 202 2.46 14.72 5.23
N MET A 203 3.42 15.11 6.06
CA MET A 203 3.99 16.45 6.03
C MET A 203 4.61 16.77 4.66
N GLY A 204 5.51 15.92 4.17
CA GLY A 204 6.14 16.12 2.87
C GLY A 204 5.19 16.01 1.68
N LEU A 205 4.28 15.05 1.71
CA LEU A 205 3.24 14.86 0.70
C LEU A 205 2.29 16.06 0.63
N SER A 206 2.02 16.74 1.75
CA SER A 206 1.15 17.92 1.71
C SER A 206 1.68 19.01 0.77
N LEU A 207 3.00 19.21 0.74
CA LEU A 207 3.66 20.13 -0.17
C LEU A 207 3.77 19.56 -1.59
N ALA A 208 4.21 18.31 -1.72
CA ALA A 208 4.46 17.69 -3.03
C ALA A 208 3.18 17.51 -3.84
N LEU A 209 2.08 17.07 -3.22
CA LEU A 209 0.79 16.90 -3.89
C LEU A 209 0.28 18.23 -4.45
N GLN A 210 0.39 19.32 -3.69
CA GLN A 210 -0.03 20.64 -4.15
C GLN A 210 0.88 21.18 -5.26
N ASN A 211 2.19 21.18 -5.05
CA ASN A 211 3.13 21.87 -5.95
C ASN A 211 3.50 21.07 -7.20
N GLN A 212 3.46 19.74 -7.14
CA GLN A 212 3.91 18.87 -8.23
C GLN A 212 2.73 18.18 -8.92
N GLN A 213 1.70 17.81 -8.17
CA GLN A 213 0.57 17.03 -8.67
C GLN A 213 -0.72 17.83 -8.86
N TRP A 214 -0.71 19.13 -8.52
CA TRP A 214 -1.88 20.01 -8.57
C TRP A 214 -3.07 19.46 -7.77
N MET A 215 -2.77 18.66 -6.74
CA MET A 215 -3.73 18.00 -5.89
C MET A 215 -3.79 18.72 -4.55
N TYR A 216 -4.84 19.52 -4.37
CA TYR A 216 -5.10 20.25 -3.14
C TYR A 216 -5.77 19.35 -2.10
N LEU A 217 -5.36 19.53 -0.85
CA LEU A 217 -5.84 18.77 0.31
C LEU A 217 -6.82 19.62 1.14
N ASN A 218 -7.78 18.95 1.77
CA ASN A 218 -8.73 19.53 2.70
C ASN A 218 -8.31 19.36 4.17
N GLY A 219 -7.31 18.51 4.42
CA GLY A 219 -6.70 18.38 5.74
C GLY A 219 -5.54 17.40 5.78
N VAL A 220 -4.66 17.62 6.75
CA VAL A 220 -3.55 16.74 7.11
C VAL A 220 -3.74 16.33 8.56
N ILE A 221 -3.74 15.02 8.83
CA ILE A 221 -3.96 14.46 10.16
C ILE A 221 -2.68 13.73 10.57
N MET A 222 -2.15 14.08 11.75
CA MET A 222 -0.94 13.46 12.28
C MET A 222 -1.27 12.73 13.59
N VAL A 223 -0.99 11.43 13.62
CA VAL A 223 -1.22 10.58 14.79
C VAL A 223 0.14 10.29 15.43
N SER A 224 0.42 10.91 16.59
CA SER A 224 1.69 10.74 17.30
C SER A 224 2.92 10.83 16.36
N PRO A 225 3.07 11.91 15.58
CA PRO A 225 4.08 11.99 14.53
C PRO A 225 5.49 11.91 15.12
N ALA A 226 6.37 11.18 14.46
CA ALA A 226 7.78 11.24 14.73
C ALA A 226 8.36 12.49 14.06
N ASP A 227 8.91 13.39 14.87
CA ASP A 227 9.68 14.53 14.39
C ASP A 227 11.13 14.09 14.13
N TYR A 228 11.37 13.54 12.94
CA TYR A 228 12.72 13.46 12.41
C TYR A 228 13.07 14.86 11.91
N LYS A 229 13.51 15.73 12.83
CA LYS A 229 14.15 17.01 12.53
C LYS A 229 14.93 16.89 11.19
N VAL A 230 14.91 17.87 10.29
CA VAL A 230 15.42 19.22 10.56
C VAL A 230 16.70 19.14 11.43
N ILE A 231 17.46 18.04 11.36
CA ILE A 231 18.86 18.02 11.73
C ILE A 231 19.52 18.67 10.52
N ARG A 232 19.52 20.01 10.53
CA ARG A 232 20.52 20.78 9.82
C ARG A 232 21.89 20.34 10.37
N VAL A 233 22.44 19.26 9.85
CA VAL A 233 23.89 19.10 9.78
C VAL A 233 24.31 19.55 8.38
N GLY A 234 24.64 20.84 8.28
CA GLY A 234 25.16 21.52 7.08
C GLY A 234 24.14 21.66 5.94
N GLY A 235 23.40 22.76 5.79
CA GLY A 235 23.81 24.16 5.50
C GLY A 235 22.81 24.71 4.46
N PRO A 236 22.93 25.96 3.95
CA PRO A 236 23.63 27.13 4.47
C PRO A 236 22.83 27.89 5.56
#